data_AF-A0A432INC5-F1
#
_entry.id   AF-A0A432INC5-F1
#
_cell.length_a   1.000
_cell.length_b   1.000
_cell.length_c   1.000
_cell.angle_alpha   90.00
_cell.angle_beta   90.00
_cell.angle_gamma   90.00
#
_symmetry.space_group_name_H-M   'P 1'
#
loop_
_entity.id
_entity.type
_entity.pdbx_description
1 polymer ?
#
loop_
_entity_poly.entity_id
_entity_poly.type
_entity_poly.pdbx_seq_one_letter_code
_entity_poly.pdbx_strand_id
1 'polypeptide(L)'
;LLEKYFDAETSLAEEAILKEYFSQPNISSHLEPYRDMFVYFNQSSREVAEKEIVLSQRNPLLQWLSIAAALILMVSVYSVYQKNEREKQEARLAYIETTRALNMISHNLNKGNRAIVKLGTFDQTTNKIFKNNK
;
A
#
# COMPACT_ATOMS: atom_id res chain seq x y z
N LEU A 1 -3.53 50.05 -37.49
CA LEU A 1 -2.57 48.98 -37.15
C LEU A 1 -2.15 49.06 -35.69
N LEU A 2 -1.67 50.23 -35.23
CA LEU A 2 -1.30 50.41 -33.82
C LEU A 2 -2.48 50.22 -32.85
N GLU A 3 -3.68 50.70 -33.20
CA GLU A 3 -4.92 50.46 -32.43
C GLU A 3 -5.20 48.95 -32.27
N LYS A 4 -5.18 48.19 -33.38
CA LYS A 4 -5.28 46.72 -33.35
C LYS A 4 -4.24 46.04 -32.46
N TYR A 5 -3.01 46.58 -32.39
CA TYR A 5 -1.97 46.06 -31.52
C TYR A 5 -2.34 46.27 -30.04
N PHE A 6 -2.89 47.44 -29.71
CA PHE A 6 -3.40 47.71 -28.37
C PHE A 6 -4.64 46.88 -28.02
N ASP A 7 -5.48 46.55 -29.01
CA ASP A 7 -6.62 45.65 -28.86
C ASP A 7 -6.21 44.16 -28.87
N ALA A 8 -4.92 43.85 -29.01
CA ALA A 8 -4.36 42.50 -29.12
C ALA A 8 -4.94 41.66 -30.28
N GLU A 9 -5.32 42.31 -31.38
CA GLU A 9 -5.89 41.69 -32.59
C GLU A 9 -4.87 41.53 -33.73
N THR A 10 -3.59 41.86 -33.50
CA THR A 10 -2.53 41.77 -34.53
C THR A 10 -2.05 40.35 -34.77
N SER A 11 -1.71 40.07 -36.03
CA SER A 11 -0.96 38.88 -36.43
C SER A 11 0.56 39.08 -36.25
N LEU A 12 1.32 37.98 -36.20
CA LEU A 12 2.79 38.02 -36.11
C LEU A 12 3.45 38.79 -37.26
N ALA A 13 2.87 38.76 -38.46
CA ALA A 13 3.36 39.51 -39.62
C ALA A 13 3.14 41.02 -39.45
N GLU A 14 2.00 41.42 -38.90
CA GLU A 14 1.68 42.81 -38.59
C GLU A 14 2.57 43.36 -37.46
N GLU A 15 2.86 42.55 -36.44
CA GLU A 15 3.79 42.91 -35.36
C GLU A 15 5.23 43.08 -35.86
N ALA A 16 5.67 42.25 -36.82
CA ALA A 16 6.96 42.41 -37.47
C ALA A 16 7.06 43.77 -38.21
N ILE A 17 5.97 44.19 -38.86
CA ILE A 17 5.89 45.50 -39.54
C ILE A 17 5.96 46.64 -38.51
N LEU A 18 5.23 46.55 -37.40
CA LEU A 18 5.29 47.55 -36.33
C LEU A 18 6.68 47.65 -35.73
N LYS A 19 7.32 46.51 -35.46
CA LYS A 19 8.68 46.44 -34.93
C LYS A 19 9.69 47.10 -35.87
N GLU A 20 9.59 46.83 -37.18
CA GLU A 20 10.45 47.44 -38.19
C GLU A 20 10.19 48.95 -38.29
N TYR A 21 8.93 49.37 -38.33
CA TYR A 21 8.54 50.77 -38.44
C TYR A 21 9.10 51.62 -37.28
N PHE A 22 8.95 51.17 -36.03
CA PHE A 22 9.46 51.89 -34.86
C PHE A 22 10.97 51.77 -34.64
N SER A 23 11.65 50.91 -35.41
CA SER A 23 13.13 50.84 -35.42
C SER A 23 13.77 51.92 -36.30
N GLN A 24 12.98 52.60 -37.14
CA GLN A 24 13.49 53.63 -38.05
C GLN A 24 13.84 54.94 -37.31
N PRO A 25 14.84 55.71 -37.79
CA PRO A 25 15.25 56.96 -37.15
C PRO A 25 14.19 58.06 -37.25
N ASN A 26 13.42 58.09 -38.34
CA ASN A 26 12.41 59.10 -38.63
C ASN A 26 11.02 58.44 -38.73
N ILE A 27 10.15 58.72 -37.76
CA ILE A 27 8.78 58.20 -37.67
C ILE A 27 7.80 59.37 -37.61
N SER A 28 6.53 59.12 -37.87
CA SER A 28 5.53 60.20 -37.84
C SER A 28 5.38 60.80 -36.43
N SER A 29 5.29 62.13 -36.34
CA SER A 29 5.23 62.87 -35.07
C SER A 29 4.12 62.40 -34.12
N HIS A 30 2.96 61.98 -34.65
CA HIS A 30 1.86 61.47 -33.83
C HIS A 30 2.11 60.06 -33.24
N LEU A 31 3.12 59.34 -33.74
CA LEU A 31 3.50 58.00 -33.29
C LEU A 31 4.79 58.00 -32.47
N GLU A 32 5.50 59.13 -32.43
CA GLU A 32 6.72 59.32 -31.66
C GLU A 32 6.63 58.86 -30.19
N PRO A 33 5.52 59.12 -29.46
CA PRO A 33 5.41 58.70 -28.06
C PRO A 33 5.50 57.18 -27.82
N TYR A 34 5.22 56.36 -28.84
CA TYR A 34 5.20 54.90 -28.72
C TYR A 34 6.54 54.25 -29.07
N ARG A 35 7.51 55.02 -29.60
CA ARG A 35 8.80 54.50 -30.05
C ARG A 35 9.55 53.77 -28.95
N ASP A 36 9.65 54.38 -27.77
CA ASP A 36 10.42 53.85 -26.65
C ASP A 36 9.91 52.48 -26.20
N MET A 37 8.58 52.27 -26.26
CA MET A 37 7.95 50.99 -25.94
C MET A 37 8.42 49.86 -26.88
N PHE A 38 8.34 50.09 -28.20
CA PHE A 38 8.76 49.09 -29.18
C PHE A 38 10.28 48.85 -29.18
N VAL A 39 11.07 49.90 -28.95
CA VAL A 39 12.52 49.79 -28.78
C VAL A 39 12.86 48.96 -27.54
N TYR A 40 12.22 49.25 -26.41
CA TYR A 40 12.40 48.50 -25.16
C TYR A 40 12.08 47.02 -25.33
N PHE A 41 10.93 46.68 -25.94
CA PHE A 41 10.56 45.27 -26.16
C PHE A 41 11.53 44.54 -27.11
N ASN A 42 12.04 45.22 -28.12
CA ASN A 42 13.05 44.64 -28.99
C ASN A 42 14.34 44.34 -28.22
N GLN A 43 14.74 45.21 -27.29
CA GLN A 43 15.91 45.03 -26.44
C GLN A 43 15.69 43.91 -25.41
N SER A 44 14.58 43.94 -24.68
CA SER A 44 14.28 42.98 -23.60
C SER A 44 14.03 41.56 -24.14
N SER A 45 13.55 41.42 -25.38
CA SER A 45 13.38 40.10 -26.02
C SER A 45 14.68 39.29 -26.17
N ARG A 46 15.83 39.94 -26.00
CA ARG A 46 17.17 39.33 -26.07
C ARG A 46 17.71 38.92 -24.71
N GLU A 47 17.00 39.25 -23.63
CA GLU A 47 17.38 38.84 -22.28
C GLU A 47 17.19 37.33 -22.13
N VAL A 48 18.28 36.64 -21.81
CA VAL A 48 18.28 35.22 -21.47
C VAL A 48 18.45 35.08 -19.97
N ALA A 49 17.85 34.05 -19.38
CA ALA A 49 18.02 33.77 -17.96
C ALA A 49 19.52 33.53 -17.66
N GLU A 50 20.16 34.44 -16.92
CA GLU A 50 21.59 34.37 -16.59
C GLU A 50 21.94 33.20 -15.67
N LYS A 51 20.95 32.61 -15.00
CA LYS A 51 21.14 31.58 -13.99
C LYS A 51 20.86 30.19 -14.54
N GLU A 52 21.89 29.35 -14.57
CA GLU A 52 21.71 27.91 -14.79
C GLU A 52 20.86 27.28 -13.69
N ILE A 53 19.80 26.58 -14.10
CA ILE A 53 18.98 25.79 -13.20
C ILE A 53 19.74 24.50 -12.89
N VAL A 54 20.47 24.49 -11.78
CA VAL A 54 21.04 23.26 -11.23
C VAL A 54 19.94 22.45 -10.55
N LEU A 55 19.51 21.36 -11.19
CA LEU A 55 18.60 20.39 -10.59
C LEU A 55 19.35 19.54 -9.57
N SER A 56 18.84 19.48 -8.34
CA SER A 56 19.40 18.62 -7.29
C SER A 56 19.19 17.15 -7.68
N GLN A 57 20.29 16.41 -7.85
CA GLN A 57 20.24 14.98 -8.14
C GLN A 57 19.87 14.20 -6.88
N ARG A 58 18.81 13.40 -6.97
CA ARG A 58 18.30 12.60 -5.86
C ARG A 58 19.03 11.26 -5.81
N ASN A 59 19.48 10.83 -4.63
CA ASN A 59 20.20 9.56 -4.49
C ASN A 59 19.27 8.36 -4.77
N PRO A 60 19.56 7.52 -5.77
CA PRO A 60 18.69 6.39 -6.11
C PRO A 60 18.58 5.40 -4.93
N LEU A 61 19.65 5.21 -4.17
CA LEU A 61 19.67 4.35 -2.98
C LEU A 61 18.60 4.74 -1.94
N LEU A 62 18.33 6.05 -1.75
CA LEU A 62 17.29 6.51 -0.83
C LEU A 62 15.88 6.19 -1.33
N GLN A 63 15.67 6.12 -2.65
CA GLN A 63 14.38 5.74 -3.24
C GLN A 63 14.11 4.24 -3.04
N TRP A 64 15.14 3.40 -3.21
CA TRP A 64 15.04 1.96 -3.02
C TRP A 64 14.95 1.54 -1.55
N LEU A 65 15.45 2.35 -0.61
CA LEU A 65 15.38 2.07 0.83
C LEU A 65 13.94 1.92 1.33
N SER A 66 13.02 2.78 0.88
CA SER A 66 11.60 2.70 1.26
C SER A 66 10.93 1.44 0.72
N ILE A 67 11.31 1.03 -0.49
CA ILE A 67 10.79 -0.17 -1.14
C ILE A 67 11.29 -1.43 -0.41
N ALA A 68 12.58 -1.46 -0.07
CA ALA A 68 13.17 -2.56 0.70
C ALA A 68 12.53 -2.70 2.08
N ALA A 69 12.32 -1.60 2.80
CA ALA A 69 11.67 -1.61 4.10
C ALA A 69 10.23 -2.16 4.04
N ALA A 70 9.45 -1.77 3.03
CA ALA A 70 8.10 -2.26 2.83
C ALA A 70 8.06 -3.78 2.58
N LEU A 71 8.98 -4.30 1.76
CA LEU A 71 9.08 -5.73 1.49
C LEU A 71 9.45 -6.52 2.75
N ILE A 72 10.41 -6.03 3.55
CA ILE A 72 10.80 -6.67 4.81
C ILE A 72 9.61 -6.73 5.77
N LEU A 73 8.85 -5.65 5.91
CA LEU A 73 7.66 -5.63 6.76
C LEU A 73 6.61 -6.65 6.28
N MET A 74 6.33 -6.69 4.98
CA MET A 74 5.38 -7.64 4.41
C MET A 74 5.79 -9.10 4.65
N VAL A 75 7.06 -9.43 4.42
CA VAL A 75 7.60 -10.78 4.68
C VAL A 75 7.54 -11.12 6.16
N SER A 76 7.84 -10.18 7.05
CA SER A 76 7.81 -10.40 8.50
C SER A 76 6.40 -10.76 8.99
N VAL A 77 5.39 -9.98 8.58
CA VAL A 77 3.99 -10.19 8.97
C VAL A 77 3.49 -11.51 8.41
N TYR A 78 3.79 -11.81 7.14
CA TYR A 78 3.40 -13.07 6.51
C TYR A 78 4.03 -14.29 7.20
N SER A 79 5.32 -14.21 7.56
CA SER A 79 6.03 -15.29 8.25
C SER A 79 5.42 -15.60 9.62
N VAL A 80 5.12 -14.57 10.41
CA VAL A 80 4.47 -14.73 11.72
C VAL A 80 3.07 -15.32 11.56
N TYR A 81 2.29 -14.82 10.60
CA TYR A 81 0.95 -15.34 10.32
C TYR A 81 0.99 -16.83 9.95
N GLN A 82 1.88 -17.22 9.03
CA GLN A 82 2.05 -18.62 8.62
C GLN A 82 2.43 -19.52 9.79
N LYS A 83 3.38 -19.09 10.63
CA LYS A 83 3.79 -19.85 11.82
C LYS A 83 2.61 -20.09 12.75
N ASN A 84 1.83 -19.05 13.04
CA ASN A 84 0.66 -19.15 13.93
C ASN A 84 -0.41 -20.11 13.38
N GLU A 85 -0.65 -20.10 12.07
CA GLU A 85 -1.61 -21.02 11.45
C GLU A 85 -1.13 -22.47 11.50
N ARG A 86 0.17 -22.73 11.32
CA ARG A 86 0.75 -24.07 11.49
C ARG A 86 0.61 -24.57 12.92
N GLU A 87 0.97 -23.76 13.91
CA GLU A 87 0.84 -24.12 15.32
C GLU A 87 -0.61 -24.44 15.71
N LYS A 88 -1.59 -23.66 15.22
CA LYS A 88 -3.02 -23.95 15.43
C LYS A 88 -3.45 -25.28 14.81
N GLN A 89 -2.97 -25.59 13.61
CA GLN A 89 -3.30 -26.84 12.93
C GLN A 89 -2.72 -28.04 13.68
N GLU A 90 -1.47 -27.97 14.11
CA GLU A 90 -0.81 -29.01 14.90
C GLU A 90 -1.52 -29.21 16.25
N ALA A 91 -1.84 -28.12 16.96
CA ALA A 91 -2.59 -28.19 18.21
C ALA A 91 -3.98 -28.83 18.02
N ARG A 92 -4.66 -28.52 16.90
CA ARG A 92 -5.96 -29.11 16.57
C ARG A 92 -5.85 -30.61 16.28
N LEU A 93 -4.80 -31.03 15.56
CA LEU A 93 -4.56 -32.46 15.28
C LEU A 93 -4.29 -33.23 16.58
N ALA A 94 -3.39 -32.72 17.41
CA ALA A 94 -3.09 -33.31 18.72
C ALA A 94 -4.34 -33.39 19.61
N TYR A 95 -5.17 -32.34 19.63
CA TYR A 95 -6.44 -32.34 20.36
C TYR A 95 -7.41 -33.42 19.86
N ILE A 96 -7.54 -33.60 18.53
CA ILE A 96 -8.41 -34.63 17.96
C ILE A 96 -7.92 -36.03 18.31
N GLU A 97 -6.63 -36.28 18.20
CA GLU A 97 -6.02 -37.58 18.51
C GLU A 97 -6.16 -37.94 19.99
N THR A 98 -5.83 -37.00 20.88
CA THR A 98 -5.97 -37.19 22.33
C THR A 98 -7.42 -37.41 22.74
N THR A 99 -8.36 -36.63 22.19
CA THR A 99 -9.80 -36.81 22.45
C THR A 99 -10.28 -38.18 21.97
N ARG A 100 -9.81 -38.65 20.80
CA ARG A 100 -10.13 -39.99 20.29
C ARG A 100 -9.60 -41.07 21.24
N ALA A 101 -8.36 -40.96 21.69
CA ALA A 101 -7.76 -41.91 22.63
C ALA A 101 -8.51 -41.93 23.98
N LEU A 102 -8.81 -40.75 24.54
CA LEU A 102 -9.60 -40.61 25.78
C LEU A 102 -11.00 -41.21 25.64
N ASN A 103 -11.66 -41.02 24.49
CA ASN A 103 -12.96 -41.64 24.21
C ASN A 103 -12.87 -43.18 24.20
N MET A 104 -11.82 -43.76 23.62
CA MET A 104 -11.61 -45.20 23.65
C MET A 104 -11.38 -45.72 25.07
N ILE A 105 -10.56 -45.01 25.86
CA ILE A 105 -10.32 -45.34 27.27
C ILE A 105 -11.64 -45.28 28.06
N SER A 106 -12.40 -44.20 27.91
CA SER A 106 -13.70 -44.01 28.54
C SER A 106 -14.68 -45.15 28.18
N HIS A 107 -14.73 -45.55 26.92
CA HIS A 107 -15.56 -46.68 26.47
C HIS A 107 -15.16 -48.00 27.13
N ASN A 108 -13.86 -48.26 27.23
CA ASN A 108 -13.34 -49.47 27.88
C ASN A 108 -13.57 -49.46 29.39
N LEU A 109 -13.39 -48.32 30.07
CA LEU A 109 -13.70 -48.14 31.48
C LEU A 109 -15.20 -48.39 31.75
N ASN A 110 -16.09 -47.84 30.92
CA ASN A 110 -17.53 -48.06 31.02
C ASN A 110 -17.91 -49.54 30.84
N LYS A 111 -17.25 -50.25 29.91
CA LYS A 111 -17.41 -51.71 29.76
C LYS A 111 -16.95 -52.45 31.01
N GLY A 112 -15.77 -52.13 31.54
CA GLY A 112 -15.23 -52.73 32.76
C GLY A 112 -16.14 -52.51 33.97
N ASN A 113 -16.65 -51.28 34.16
CA ASN A 113 -17.58 -50.96 35.23
C ASN A 113 -18.86 -51.81 35.16
N ARG A 114 -19.46 -51.97 33.96
CA ARG A 114 -20.61 -52.87 33.76
C ARG A 114 -20.29 -54.33 34.11
N ALA A 115 -19.10 -54.81 33.77
CA ALA A 115 -18.66 -56.16 34.12
C ALA A 115 -18.52 -56.35 35.64
N ILE A 116 -17.90 -55.38 36.34
CA ILE A 116 -17.76 -55.39 37.81
C ILE A 116 -19.13 -55.39 38.49
N VAL A 117 -20.05 -54.52 38.04
CA VAL A 117 -21.43 -54.49 38.55
C VAL A 117 -22.11 -55.85 38.39
N LYS A 118 -21.94 -56.52 37.24
CA LYS A 118 -22.49 -57.86 37.00
C LYS A 118 -21.88 -58.95 37.89
N LEU A 119 -20.58 -58.87 38.20
CA LEU A 119 -19.94 -59.80 39.13
C LEU A 119 -20.47 -59.62 40.55
N GLY A 120 -20.66 -58.37 40.99
CA GLY A 120 -21.24 -58.07 42.30
C GLY A 120 -22.66 -58.62 42.47
N THR A 121 -23.53 -58.47 41.46
CA THR A 121 -24.88 -59.05 41.50
C THR A 121 -24.85 -60.58 41.49
N PHE A 122 -23.95 -61.19 40.71
CA PHE A 122 -23.78 -62.65 40.69
C PHE A 122 -23.32 -63.21 42.05
N ASP A 123 -22.32 -62.59 42.68
CA ASP A 123 -21.84 -63.01 44.01
C ASP A 123 -22.91 -62.83 45.10
N GLN A 124 -23.69 -61.76 45.04
CA GLN A 124 -24.86 -61.57 45.92
C GLN A 124 -25.91 -62.66 45.73
N THR A 125 -26.24 -63.02 44.48
CA THR A 125 -27.22 -64.10 44.21
C THR A 125 -26.70 -65.47 44.64
N THR A 126 -25.42 -65.76 44.39
CA THR A 126 -24.76 -67.00 44.81
C THR A 126 -24.73 -67.11 46.34
N ASN A 127 -24.29 -66.06 47.04
CA ASN A 127 -24.33 -66.03 48.50
C ASN A 127 -25.75 -66.26 49.05
N LYS A 128 -26.78 -65.66 48.44
CA LYS A 128 -28.18 -65.90 48.85
C LYS A 128 -28.64 -67.35 48.64
N ILE A 129 -28.25 -68.00 47.53
CA ILE A 129 -28.68 -69.36 47.21
C ILE A 129 -27.90 -70.41 48.03
N PHE A 130 -26.59 -70.21 48.21
CA PHE A 130 -25.72 -71.22 48.82
C PHE A 130 -25.50 -71.07 50.33
N LYS A 131 -25.60 -69.85 50.92
CA LYS A 131 -25.56 -69.72 52.40
C LYS A 131 -26.88 -70.07 53.10
N ASN A 132 -27.99 -70.14 52.38
CA ASN A 132 -29.28 -70.58 52.93
C ASN A 132 -29.43 -72.12 53.04
N ASN A 133 -28.38 -72.89 52.73
CA ASN A 133 -28.33 -74.35 52.86
C ASN A 133 -27.36 -74.77 53.99
N LYS A 134 -27.64 -74.35 55.23
CA LYS A 134 -27.14 -74.96 56.46
C LYS A 134 -28.26 -75.02 57.50
#